data_AF-A0A2G6QPT2-F1
#
_entry.id   AF-A0A2G6QPT2-F1
#
_cell.length_a   1.000
_cell.length_b   1.000
_cell.length_c   1.000
_cell.angle_alpha   90.00
_cell.angle_beta   90.00
_cell.angle_gamma   90.00
#
_symmetry.space_group_name_H-M   'P 1'
#
loop_
_entity.id
_entity.type
_entity.pdbx_description
1 polymer ?
#
loop_
_entity_poly.entity_id
_entity_poly.type
_entity_poly.pdbx_seq_one_letter_code
_entity_poly.pdbx_strand_id
1 'polypeptide(L)'
;MKKQFINLDLRFKGSKDLPRLMKDCKLKPNKAQYLCSMQKSWDKLSAEKIPRAYLDYIHAEKEKIESCAEEDMQNFLYFANQEISPKTFSIRFMPAVYGGGKLPGGLSIEEATEFVRQKIQGKKLMFWFNFSQLKTVYFRPDGSSYTIWYTPEIKWTEEFLFTGSNGSLIGKSFLG
;
A
#
# COMPACT_ATOMS: atom_id res chain seq x y z
N MET A 1 -15.61 15.22 12.13
CA MET A 1 -14.35 16.00 12.18
C MET A 1 -13.94 16.40 10.78
N LYS A 2 -13.89 17.71 10.48
CA LYS A 2 -13.42 18.23 9.19
C LYS A 2 -11.89 18.13 9.16
N LYS A 3 -11.34 17.27 8.29
CA LYS A 3 -9.90 17.26 7.98
C LYS A 3 -9.56 18.57 7.26
N GLN A 4 -8.96 19.53 7.96
CA GLN A 4 -8.28 20.66 7.32
C GLN A 4 -7.07 20.10 6.57
N PHE A 5 -7.25 19.79 5.30
CA PHE A 5 -6.13 19.61 4.38
C PHE A 5 -5.51 20.99 4.18
N ILE A 6 -4.52 21.32 5.02
CA ILE A 6 -3.60 22.43 4.74
C ILE A 6 -3.02 22.15 3.37
N ASN A 7 -3.20 23.10 2.45
CA ASN A 7 -2.77 23.01 1.07
C ASN A 7 -1.25 22.74 1.03
N LEU A 8 -0.87 21.53 0.63
CA LEU A 8 0.45 20.92 0.84
C LEU A 8 1.60 21.67 0.13
N ASP A 9 1.29 22.44 -0.91
CA ASP A 9 2.24 23.31 -1.61
C ASP A 9 2.79 24.46 -0.75
N LEU A 10 2.15 24.76 0.39
CA LEU A 10 2.51 25.92 1.23
C LEU A 10 3.56 25.62 2.31
N ARG A 11 3.83 24.35 2.68
CA ARG A 11 4.82 24.05 3.74
C ARG A 11 6.27 24.28 3.32
N PHE A 12 6.55 24.21 2.01
CA PHE A 12 7.91 24.30 1.47
C PHE A 12 8.14 25.47 0.53
N LYS A 13 7.09 26.16 0.07
CA LYS A 13 7.23 27.37 -0.75
C LYS A 13 7.90 28.48 0.07
N GLY A 14 9.18 28.74 -0.22
CA GLY A 14 9.97 29.77 0.45
C GLY A 14 10.60 29.36 1.78
N SER A 15 10.51 28.09 2.18
CA SER A 15 11.20 27.60 3.38
C SER A 15 12.71 27.57 3.15
N LYS A 16 13.47 28.30 3.98
CA LYS A 16 14.94 28.27 3.99
C LYS A 16 15.50 26.90 4.40
N ASP A 17 14.66 26.05 5.01
CA ASP A 17 15.04 24.74 5.53
C ASP A 17 14.92 23.63 4.49
N LEU A 18 14.26 23.89 3.35
CA LEU A 18 14.06 22.89 2.29
C LEU A 18 15.38 22.29 1.76
N PRO A 19 16.43 23.07 1.42
CA PRO A 19 17.70 22.50 0.97
C PRO A 19 18.39 21.64 2.05
N ARG A 20 18.27 22.04 3.32
CA ARG A 20 18.81 21.30 4.46
C ARG A 20 18.06 19.98 4.64
N LEU A 21 16.74 20.01 4.67
CA LEU A 21 15.89 18.81 4.77
C LEU A 21 16.14 17.84 3.60
N MET A 22 16.32 18.36 2.38
CA MET A 22 16.67 17.52 1.22
C MET A 22 18.00 16.82 1.42
N LYS A 23 19.02 17.52 1.91
CA LYS A 23 20.32 16.94 2.23
C LYS A 23 20.21 15.87 3.32
N ASP A 24 19.48 16.16 4.39
CA ASP A 24 19.31 15.27 5.54
C ASP A 24 18.46 14.03 5.17
N CYS A 25 17.53 14.17 4.24
CA CYS A 25 16.79 13.06 3.62
C CYS A 25 17.59 12.30 2.54
N LYS A 26 18.86 12.63 2.31
CA LYS A 26 19.73 12.07 1.25
C LYS A 26 19.16 12.21 -0.18
N LEU A 27 18.42 13.30 -0.43
CA LEU A 27 17.87 13.61 -1.75
C LEU A 27 18.79 14.53 -2.55
N LYS A 28 18.84 14.34 -3.86
CA LYS A 28 19.62 15.21 -4.76
C LYS A 28 19.00 16.63 -4.80
N PRO A 29 19.81 17.71 -4.82
CA PRO A 29 19.33 19.10 -4.75
C PRO A 29 18.35 19.50 -5.87
N ASN A 30 18.46 18.90 -7.05
CA ASN A 30 17.59 19.16 -8.20
C ASN A 30 16.26 18.39 -8.18
N LYS A 31 15.92 17.77 -7.04
CA LYS A 31 14.73 16.92 -6.87
C LYS A 31 13.71 17.50 -5.88
N ALA A 32 13.56 18.82 -5.78
CA ALA A 32 12.55 19.43 -4.89
C ALA A 32 11.12 18.93 -5.19
N GLN A 33 10.76 18.80 -6.48
CA GLN A 33 9.49 18.20 -6.89
C GLN A 33 9.33 16.74 -6.45
N TYR A 34 10.44 15.99 -6.42
CA TYR A 34 10.44 14.61 -5.93
C TYR A 34 10.15 14.56 -4.43
N LEU A 35 10.73 15.47 -3.63
CA LEU A 35 10.42 15.56 -2.20
C LEU A 35 8.93 15.85 -1.99
N CYS A 36 8.34 16.81 -2.70
CA CYS A 36 6.90 17.07 -2.64
C CYS A 36 6.05 15.85 -3.04
N SER A 37 6.52 15.06 -4.02
CA SER A 37 5.85 13.83 -4.44
C SER A 37 5.90 12.73 -3.37
N MET A 38 7.04 12.60 -2.68
CA MET A 38 7.26 11.61 -1.63
C MET A 38 6.55 11.99 -0.32
N GLN A 39 6.44 13.29 -0.04
CA GLN A 39 5.84 13.80 1.19
C GLN A 39 4.45 13.22 1.45
N LYS A 40 3.60 13.15 0.41
CA LYS A 40 2.26 12.57 0.53
C LYS A 40 2.27 11.11 0.98
N SER A 41 3.28 10.35 0.56
CA SER A 41 3.45 8.96 0.99
C SER A 41 4.09 8.86 2.37
N TRP A 42 4.99 9.77 2.73
CA TRP A 42 5.62 9.83 4.05
C TRP A 42 4.62 10.25 5.14
N ASP A 43 3.81 11.28 4.88
CA ASP A 43 2.74 11.73 5.79
C ASP A 43 1.70 10.66 6.08
N LYS A 44 1.51 9.73 5.15
CA LYS A 44 0.56 8.62 5.26
C LYS A 44 1.19 7.30 5.71
N LEU A 45 2.50 7.31 6.01
CA LEU A 45 3.28 6.10 6.30
C LEU A 45 3.09 5.00 5.24
N SER A 46 2.93 5.39 3.97
CA SER A 46 2.65 4.48 2.86
C SER A 46 3.84 4.25 1.93
N ALA A 47 4.99 4.86 2.23
CA ALA A 47 6.25 4.59 1.56
C ALA A 47 7.04 3.54 2.34
N GLU A 48 7.59 2.54 1.64
CA GLU A 48 8.45 1.49 2.20
C GLU A 48 9.59 2.05 3.06
N LYS A 49 10.09 3.25 2.72
CA LYS A 49 11.22 3.89 3.38
C LYS A 49 10.97 5.38 3.59
N ILE A 50 11.05 5.81 4.84
CA ILE A 50 10.82 7.19 5.29
C ILE A 50 12.06 7.68 6.05
N PRO A 51 12.72 8.76 5.63
CA PRO A 51 13.87 9.31 6.36
C PRO A 51 13.49 9.77 7.77
N ARG A 52 14.30 9.42 8.76
CA ARG A 52 14.11 9.90 10.13
C ARG A 52 14.17 11.42 10.23
N ALA A 53 15.08 12.05 9.48
CA ALA A 53 15.18 13.49 9.38
C ALA A 53 13.87 14.17 8.93
N TYR A 54 13.05 13.48 8.10
CA TYR A 54 11.73 13.98 7.74
C TYR A 54 10.76 13.93 8.92
N LEU A 55 10.74 12.82 9.66
CA LEU A 55 9.89 12.63 10.83
C LEU A 55 10.25 13.62 11.95
N ASP A 56 11.55 13.82 12.19
CA ASP A 56 12.06 14.81 13.14
C ASP A 56 11.64 16.24 12.74
N TYR A 57 11.73 16.57 11.44
CA TYR A 57 11.32 17.88 10.91
C TYR A 57 9.83 18.17 11.10
N ILE A 58 8.97 17.16 10.99
CA ILE A 58 7.53 17.32 11.25
C ILE A 58 7.15 17.08 12.72
N HIS A 59 8.14 16.88 13.61
CA HIS A 59 7.96 16.57 15.02
C HIS A 59 7.08 15.34 15.26
N ALA A 60 7.22 14.31 14.42
CA ALA A 60 6.55 13.05 14.62
C ALA A 60 7.30 12.22 15.68
N GLU A 61 6.71 12.15 16.87
CA GLU A 61 7.27 11.40 18.01
C GLU A 61 7.26 9.90 17.71
N LYS A 62 8.38 9.24 18.03
CA LYS A 62 8.57 7.81 17.81
C LYS A 62 7.52 7.00 18.55
N GLU A 63 7.25 7.31 19.82
CA GLU A 63 6.28 6.58 20.64
C GLU A 63 4.87 6.65 20.05
N LYS A 64 4.48 7.80 19.47
CA LYS A 64 3.18 7.95 18.82
C LYS A 64 3.08 7.10 17.56
N ILE A 65 4.13 7.04 16.75
CA ILE A 65 4.16 6.20 15.54
C ILE A 65 4.08 4.71 15.92
N GLU A 66 4.82 4.29 16.94
CA GLU A 66 4.80 2.91 17.44
C GLU A 66 3.42 2.53 17.99
N SER A 67 2.81 3.40 18.79
CA SER A 67 1.45 3.19 19.31
C SER A 67 0.41 3.09 18.19
N CYS A 68 0.48 3.93 17.15
CA CYS A 68 -0.41 3.82 15.98
C CYS A 68 -0.20 2.50 15.22
N ALA A 69 1.05 2.07 15.04
CA ALA A 69 1.34 0.80 14.37
C ALA A 69 0.84 -0.41 15.17
N GLU A 70 0.91 -0.35 16.50
CA GLU A 70 0.31 -1.37 17.37
C GLU A 70 -1.22 -1.43 17.22
N GLU A 71 -1.90 -0.28 17.20
CA GLU A 71 -3.35 -0.22 16.96
C GLU A 71 -3.72 -0.77 15.57
N ASP A 72 -2.97 -0.38 14.54
CA ASP A 72 -3.15 -0.91 13.18
C ASP A 72 -2.91 -2.43 13.13
N MET A 73 -1.94 -2.94 13.87
CA MET A 73 -1.69 -4.38 13.99
C MET A 73 -2.86 -5.10 14.67
N GLN A 74 -3.45 -4.55 15.74
CA GLN A 74 -4.62 -5.16 16.38
C GLN A 74 -5.82 -5.20 15.42
N ASN A 75 -6.06 -4.10 14.68
CA ASN A 75 -7.09 -4.06 13.65
C ASN A 75 -6.83 -5.09 12.54
N PHE A 76 -5.57 -5.18 12.08
CA PHE A 76 -5.16 -6.16 11.08
C PHE A 76 -5.44 -7.58 11.56
N LEU A 77 -5.04 -7.95 12.79
CA LEU A 77 -5.27 -9.27 13.35
C LEU A 77 -6.76 -9.58 13.51
N TYR A 78 -7.56 -8.60 13.94
CA TYR A 78 -9.01 -8.73 14.03
C TYR A 78 -9.62 -9.08 12.66
N PHE A 79 -9.31 -8.30 11.61
CA PHE A 79 -9.85 -8.54 10.27
C PHE A 79 -9.23 -9.77 9.59
N ALA A 80 -7.98 -10.13 9.89
CA ALA A 80 -7.32 -11.30 9.34
C ALA A 80 -8.00 -12.61 9.76
N ASN A 81 -8.61 -12.62 10.94
CA ASN A 81 -9.35 -13.76 11.50
C ASN A 81 -10.82 -13.81 11.06
N GLN A 82 -11.30 -12.82 10.30
CA GLN A 82 -12.67 -12.81 9.79
C GLN A 82 -12.78 -13.48 8.42
N GLU A 83 -13.90 -14.17 8.21
CA GLU A 83 -14.34 -14.53 6.87
C GLU A 83 -14.90 -13.28 6.18
N ILE A 84 -14.14 -12.77 5.21
CA ILE A 84 -14.50 -11.59 4.44
C ILE A 84 -14.77 -12.02 3.00
N SER A 85 -15.96 -11.69 2.49
CA SER A 85 -16.32 -11.93 1.10
C SER A 85 -15.61 -10.96 0.16
N PRO A 86 -15.01 -11.42 -0.95
CA PRO A 86 -14.43 -10.55 -1.95
C PRO A 86 -15.53 -9.77 -2.69
N LYS A 87 -15.32 -8.46 -2.88
CA LYS A 87 -16.28 -7.58 -3.57
C LYS A 87 -15.98 -7.44 -5.06
N THR A 88 -14.72 -7.63 -5.44
CA THR A 88 -14.23 -7.47 -6.81
C THR A 88 -13.18 -8.51 -7.12
N PHE A 89 -12.99 -8.77 -8.40
CA PHE A 89 -11.92 -9.61 -8.92
C PHE A 89 -11.15 -8.86 -9.99
N SER A 90 -9.90 -9.26 -10.20
CA SER A 90 -9.07 -8.79 -11.30
C SER A 90 -8.46 -9.97 -12.03
N ILE A 91 -8.34 -9.86 -13.35
CA ILE A 91 -7.79 -10.87 -14.24
C ILE A 91 -6.60 -10.25 -14.97
N ARG A 92 -5.50 -10.98 -15.07
CA ARG A 92 -4.38 -10.65 -15.95
C ARG A 92 -4.56 -11.37 -17.29
N PHE A 93 -4.75 -10.60 -18.35
CA PHE A 93 -4.82 -11.13 -19.71
C PHE A 93 -3.42 -11.33 -20.30
N MET A 94 -2.51 -10.39 -20.01
CA MET A 94 -1.10 -10.43 -20.42
C MET A 94 -0.27 -9.51 -19.49
N PRO A 95 1.07 -9.43 -19.59
CA PRO A 95 1.83 -8.43 -18.86
C PRO A 95 1.27 -7.02 -19.06
N ALA A 96 1.11 -6.26 -17.97
CA ALA A 96 0.56 -4.90 -17.96
C ALA A 96 -0.89 -4.72 -18.44
N VAL A 97 -1.59 -5.77 -18.90
CA VAL A 97 -3.01 -5.68 -19.32
C VAL A 97 -3.89 -6.47 -18.36
N TYR A 98 -4.76 -5.73 -17.69
CA TYR A 98 -5.61 -6.22 -16.63
C TYR A 98 -7.07 -5.86 -16.92
N GLY A 99 -7.98 -6.72 -16.50
CA GLY A 99 -9.39 -6.39 -16.40
C GLY A 99 -9.96 -6.90 -15.09
N GLY A 100 -11.26 -6.80 -14.92
CA GLY A 100 -11.89 -7.22 -13.69
C GLY A 100 -13.37 -6.86 -13.66
N GLY A 101 -13.97 -7.06 -12.50
CA GLY A 101 -15.38 -6.75 -12.30
C GLY A 101 -15.79 -6.86 -10.85
N LYS A 102 -17.07 -6.59 -10.63
CA LYS A 102 -17.72 -6.81 -9.33
C LYS A 102 -18.15 -8.26 -9.21
N LEU A 103 -18.05 -8.79 -8.00
CA LEU A 103 -18.62 -10.08 -7.62
C LEU A 103 -20.04 -9.86 -7.07
N PRO A 104 -20.91 -10.88 -7.16
CA PRO A 104 -22.09 -10.97 -6.30
C PRO A 104 -21.69 -10.80 -4.83
N GLY A 105 -22.54 -10.14 -4.05
CA GLY A 105 -22.27 -9.93 -2.63
C GLY A 105 -22.36 -11.23 -1.83
N GLY A 106 -21.52 -11.37 -0.81
CA GLY A 106 -21.60 -12.46 0.16
C GLY A 106 -20.97 -13.79 -0.25
N LEU A 107 -20.34 -13.87 -1.44
CA LEU A 107 -19.67 -15.10 -1.86
C LEU A 107 -18.49 -15.44 -0.95
N SER A 108 -18.28 -16.73 -0.69
CA SER A 108 -17.02 -17.23 -0.14
C SER A 108 -15.88 -17.07 -1.16
N ILE A 109 -14.64 -17.31 -0.73
CA ILE A 109 -13.49 -17.29 -1.65
C ILE A 109 -13.62 -18.39 -2.70
N GLU A 110 -14.12 -19.56 -2.32
CA GLU A 110 -14.33 -20.72 -3.18
C GLU A 110 -15.43 -20.45 -4.21
N GLU A 111 -16.57 -19.90 -3.77
CA GLU A 111 -17.68 -19.53 -4.66
C GLU A 111 -17.29 -18.42 -5.63
N ALA A 112 -16.57 -17.40 -5.14
CA ALA A 112 -16.03 -16.33 -5.98
C ALA A 112 -15.01 -16.86 -7.00
N THR A 113 -14.19 -17.84 -6.60
CA THR A 113 -13.20 -18.51 -7.47
C THR A 113 -13.91 -19.20 -8.62
N GLU A 114 -14.96 -19.96 -8.32
CA GLU A 114 -15.73 -20.66 -9.33
C GLU A 114 -16.47 -19.70 -10.26
N PHE A 115 -17.06 -18.64 -9.71
CA PHE A 115 -17.67 -17.57 -10.51
C PHE A 115 -16.70 -16.97 -11.53
N VAL A 116 -15.45 -16.67 -11.11
CA VAL A 116 -14.44 -16.13 -12.03
C VAL A 116 -13.99 -17.16 -13.04
N ARG A 117 -13.83 -18.43 -12.65
CA ARG A 117 -13.48 -19.54 -13.57
C ARG A 117 -14.52 -19.72 -14.68
N GLN A 118 -15.79 -19.62 -14.34
CA GLN A 118 -16.88 -19.63 -15.32
C GLN A 118 -16.83 -18.41 -16.25
N LYS A 119 -16.57 -17.21 -15.70
CA LYS A 119 -16.42 -15.99 -16.51
C LYS A 119 -15.25 -16.05 -17.50
N ILE A 120 -14.14 -16.69 -17.14
CA ILE A 120 -12.99 -16.84 -18.05
C ILE A 120 -13.14 -18.02 -19.02
N GLN A 121 -14.27 -18.73 -19.00
CA GLN A 121 -14.64 -19.79 -19.96
C GLN A 121 -13.52 -20.82 -20.17
N GLY A 122 -12.89 -21.27 -19.08
CA GLY A 122 -11.82 -22.27 -19.13
C GLY A 122 -10.47 -21.75 -19.65
N LYS A 123 -10.32 -20.44 -19.92
CA LYS A 123 -9.01 -19.86 -20.19
C LYS A 123 -8.13 -19.97 -18.95
N LYS A 124 -6.90 -20.44 -19.15
CA LYS A 124 -5.85 -20.55 -18.12
C LYS A 124 -5.25 -19.18 -17.80
N LEU A 125 -6.04 -18.30 -17.16
CA LEU A 125 -5.64 -16.95 -16.78
C LEU A 125 -5.38 -16.84 -15.29
N MET A 126 -4.45 -15.96 -14.93
CA MET A 126 -4.23 -15.57 -13.55
C MET A 126 -5.27 -14.54 -13.13
N PHE A 127 -5.85 -14.71 -11.94
CA PHE A 127 -6.76 -13.73 -11.35
C PHE A 127 -6.53 -13.61 -9.84
N TRP A 128 -7.09 -12.58 -9.23
CA TRP A 128 -6.96 -12.36 -7.79
C TRP A 128 -8.15 -11.61 -7.20
N PHE A 129 -8.29 -11.76 -5.89
CA PHE A 129 -9.21 -10.97 -5.05
C PHE A 129 -8.40 -10.03 -4.18
N ASN A 130 -8.73 -8.74 -4.22
CA ASN A 130 -8.09 -7.74 -3.40
C ASN A 130 -8.97 -7.39 -2.19
N PHE A 131 -8.44 -7.60 -1.00
CA PHE A 131 -8.97 -7.13 0.27
C PHE A 131 -8.14 -5.94 0.71
N SER A 132 -8.66 -4.74 0.44
CA SER A 132 -7.95 -3.48 0.67
C SER A 132 -7.32 -3.44 2.06
N GLN A 133 -6.02 -3.12 2.11
CA GLN A 133 -5.22 -3.00 3.33
C GLN A 133 -5.06 -4.29 4.17
N LEU A 134 -5.60 -5.43 3.72
CA LEU A 134 -5.50 -6.70 4.44
C LEU A 134 -4.67 -7.74 3.68
N LYS A 135 -5.13 -8.13 2.49
CA LYS A 135 -4.48 -9.18 1.69
C LYS A 135 -4.90 -9.15 0.22
N THR A 136 -4.11 -9.81 -0.62
CA THR A 136 -4.56 -10.26 -1.94
C THR A 136 -4.41 -11.76 -2.05
N VAL A 137 -5.45 -12.42 -2.54
CA VAL A 137 -5.45 -13.86 -2.82
C VAL A 137 -5.33 -14.06 -4.31
N TYR A 138 -4.24 -14.67 -4.76
CA TYR A 138 -3.95 -14.94 -6.15
C TYR A 138 -4.28 -16.39 -6.51
N PHE A 139 -4.75 -16.56 -7.74
CA PHE A 139 -5.04 -17.85 -8.35
C PHE A 139 -4.26 -17.96 -9.65
N ARG A 140 -3.42 -18.98 -9.73
CA ARG A 140 -2.58 -19.27 -10.88
C ARG A 140 -3.34 -20.12 -11.90
N PRO A 141 -2.90 -20.12 -13.18
CA PRO A 141 -3.52 -20.91 -14.23
C PRO A 141 -3.50 -22.42 -14.02
N ASP A 142 -2.60 -22.93 -13.17
CA ASP A 142 -2.49 -24.34 -12.78
C ASP A 142 -3.48 -24.74 -11.67
N GLY A 143 -4.27 -23.79 -11.17
CA GLY A 143 -5.23 -24.00 -10.09
C GLY A 143 -4.66 -23.76 -8.70
N SER A 144 -3.34 -23.57 -8.55
CA SER A 144 -2.73 -23.22 -7.27
C SER A 144 -3.08 -21.79 -6.85
N SER A 145 -3.09 -21.53 -5.55
CA SER A 145 -3.32 -20.20 -4.99
C SER A 145 -2.26 -19.81 -3.97
N TYR A 146 -2.08 -18.51 -3.77
CA TYR A 146 -1.24 -17.97 -2.72
C TYR A 146 -1.78 -16.63 -2.23
N THR A 147 -1.51 -16.31 -0.97
CA THR A 147 -1.98 -15.09 -0.32
C THR A 147 -0.81 -14.19 0.01
N ILE A 148 -0.91 -12.91 -0.34
CA ILE A 148 0.00 -11.86 0.13
C ILE A 148 -0.75 -11.06 1.20
N TRP A 149 -0.25 -11.06 2.43
CA TRP A 149 -0.76 -10.25 3.52
C TRP A 149 -0.06 -8.89 3.58
N TYR A 150 -0.80 -7.85 3.97
CA TYR A 150 -0.30 -6.49 4.13
C TYR A 150 -0.15 -6.13 5.60
N THR A 151 0.74 -6.86 6.28
CA THR A 151 0.97 -6.64 7.71
C THR A 151 1.51 -5.22 7.95
N PRO A 152 0.92 -4.43 8.87
CA PRO A 152 1.33 -3.06 9.16
C PRO A 152 2.57 -3.03 10.07
N GLU A 153 3.65 -3.67 9.62
CA GLU A 153 4.92 -3.70 10.36
C GLU A 153 5.66 -2.38 10.22
N ILE A 154 6.38 -2.00 11.26
CA ILE A 154 7.34 -0.90 11.19
C ILE A 154 8.69 -1.36 11.73
N LYS A 155 9.76 -0.83 11.14
CA LYS A 155 11.11 -1.08 11.60
C LYS A 155 11.93 0.19 11.58
N TRP A 156 12.42 0.58 12.75
CA TRP A 156 13.32 1.70 12.90
C TRP A 156 14.77 1.29 12.63
N THR A 157 15.49 2.20 12.00
CA THR A 157 16.95 2.22 11.90
C THR A 157 17.44 3.59 12.32
N GLU A 158 18.76 3.79 12.41
CA GLU A 158 19.32 5.11 12.74
C GLU A 158 18.84 6.20 11.78
N GLU A 159 18.70 5.86 10.50
CA GLU A 159 18.44 6.82 9.43
C GLU A 159 17.01 6.79 8.88
N PHE A 160 16.28 5.69 9.06
CA PHE A 160 14.99 5.46 8.40
C PHE A 160 13.98 4.73 9.28
N LEU A 161 12.70 5.03 9.03
CA LEU A 161 11.57 4.18 9.32
C LEU A 161 11.24 3.37 8.06
N PHE A 162 11.20 2.05 8.19
CA PHE A 162 10.67 1.16 7.17
C PHE A 162 9.24 0.77 7.52
N THR A 163 8.34 0.80 6.54
CA THR A 163 6.94 0.36 6.70
C THR A 163 6.69 -0.91 5.92
N GLY A 164 5.82 -1.77 6.43
CA GLY A 164 5.41 -3.02 5.81
C GLY A 164 4.76 -2.81 4.44
N SER A 165 4.63 -3.92 3.70
CA SER A 165 4.06 -3.91 2.35
C SER A 165 2.58 -3.55 2.38
N ASN A 166 2.20 -2.40 1.85
CA ASN A 166 0.80 -1.95 1.78
C ASN A 166 0.03 -2.41 0.52
N GLY A 167 0.60 -3.35 -0.23
CA GLY A 167 0.01 -3.86 -1.47
C GLY A 167 0.00 -2.87 -2.64
N SER A 168 0.53 -1.65 -2.51
CA SER A 168 0.52 -0.62 -3.57
C SER A 168 1.32 -0.99 -4.83
N LEU A 169 2.15 -2.04 -4.75
CA LEU A 169 2.95 -2.57 -5.85
C LEU A 169 2.32 -3.81 -6.51
N ILE A 170 1.17 -4.28 -6.02
CA ILE A 170 0.52 -5.47 -6.58
C ILE A 170 -0.07 -5.18 -7.95
N GLY A 171 0.28 -6.05 -8.92
CA GLY A 171 -0.09 -5.90 -10.32
C GLY A 171 0.75 -4.88 -11.09
N LYS A 172 1.81 -4.29 -10.51
CA LYS A 172 2.76 -3.46 -11.27
C LYS A 172 3.89 -4.33 -11.82
N SER A 173 4.08 -4.28 -13.14
CA SER A 173 5.26 -4.84 -13.79
C SER A 173 6.31 -3.74 -13.89
N PHE A 174 7.52 -4.02 -13.38
CA PHE A 174 8.69 -3.14 -13.50
C PHE A 174 9.61 -3.58 -14.64
N LEU A 175 9.03 -4.14 -15.71
CA LEU A 175 9.78 -4.30 -16.96
C LEU A 175 9.84 -2.92 -17.62
N GLY A 176 10.92 -2.21 -17.30
CA GLY A 176 11.45 -1.09 -18.08
C GLY A 176 12.60 -1.57 -18.94
#